data_AF-A0A9P5UPZ6-F1
#
_entry.id   AF-A0A9P5UPZ6-F1
#
_cell.length_a   1.000
_cell.length_b   1.000
_cell.length_c   1.000
_cell.angle_alpha   90.00
_cell.angle_beta   90.00
_cell.angle_gamma   90.00
#
_symmetry.space_group_name_H-M   'P 1'
#
loop_
_entity.id
_entity.type
_entity.pdbx_description
1 polymer ?
#
loop_
_entity_poly.entity_id
_entity_poly.type
_entity_poly.pdbx_seq_one_letter_code
_entity_poly.pdbx_strand_id
1 'polypeptide(L)'
;MTRIREEIKSKYPNIPKAVKLDFLQLDMNDLSKVQASAQEFLKRDLPLHILVNNSGITGAEYTKNADDIEQVLVINYLGSLAYTGFASSGIDSNPMMAESSLDMLPFE
;
A
#
# COMPACT_ATOMS: atom_id res chain seq x y z
N MET A 1 -9.58 10.14 -10.90
CA MET A 1 -8.22 9.70 -11.31
C MET A 1 -7.50 10.69 -12.24
N THR A 2 -8.19 11.36 -13.17
CA THR A 2 -7.55 12.33 -14.11
C THR A 2 -6.82 13.49 -13.41
N ARG A 3 -7.40 14.04 -12.33
CA ARG A 3 -6.81 15.17 -11.59
C ARG A 3 -5.44 14.85 -10.97
N ILE A 4 -5.32 13.72 -10.26
CA ILE A 4 -4.06 13.34 -9.59
C ILE A 4 -2.94 13.09 -10.62
N ARG A 5 -3.27 12.49 -11.78
CA ARG A 5 -2.30 12.29 -12.86
C ARG A 5 -1.72 13.63 -13.35
N GLU A 6 -2.57 14.63 -13.56
CA GLU A 6 -2.13 15.96 -13.97
C GLU A 6 -1.35 16.69 -12.87
N GLU A 7 -1.76 16.57 -11.60
CA GLU A 7 -1.02 17.12 -10.46
C GLU A 7 0.39 16.52 -10.35
N ILE A 8 0.55 15.20 -10.50
CA ILE A 8 1.87 14.54 -10.48
C ILE A 8 2.73 15.03 -11.66
N LYS A 9 2.17 15.09 -12.88
CA LYS A 9 2.91 15.58 -14.06
C LYS A 9 3.36 17.03 -13.89
N SER A 10 2.49 17.89 -13.36
CA SER A 10 2.82 19.29 -13.11
C SER A 10 3.89 19.45 -12.04
N LYS A 11 3.86 18.64 -10.98
CA LYS A 11 4.83 18.70 -9.88
C LYS A 11 6.20 18.13 -10.28
N TYR A 12 6.23 17.17 -11.20
CA TYR A 12 7.43 16.49 -11.65
C TYR A 12 7.57 16.53 -13.18
N PRO A 13 7.87 17.70 -13.77
CA PRO A 13 7.87 17.90 -15.22
C PRO A 13 8.97 17.11 -15.96
N ASN A 14 10.01 16.65 -15.26
CA ASN A 14 11.15 15.95 -15.84
C ASN A 14 11.06 14.41 -15.74
N ILE A 15 9.89 13.85 -15.35
CA ILE A 15 9.72 12.39 -15.33
C ILE A 15 9.89 11.83 -16.75
N PRO A 16 10.73 10.80 -16.95
CA PRO A 16 10.87 10.16 -18.25
C PRO A 16 9.52 9.66 -18.78
N LYS A 17 9.22 9.89 -20.06
CA LYS A 17 7.95 9.47 -20.69
C LYS A 17 7.69 7.96 -20.61
N ALA A 18 8.72 7.15 -20.37
CA ALA A 18 8.62 5.71 -20.21
C ALA A 18 8.02 5.28 -18.85
N VAL A 19 7.99 6.19 -17.86
CA VAL A 19 7.39 5.89 -16.55
C VAL A 19 5.88 5.73 -16.71
N LYS A 20 5.37 4.56 -16.35
CA LYS A 20 3.94 4.25 -16.32
C LYS A 20 3.39 4.46 -14.92
N LEU A 21 2.19 5.03 -14.83
CA LEU A 21 1.50 5.28 -13.57
C LEU A 21 0.09 4.69 -13.63
N ASP A 22 -0.11 3.62 -12.88
CA ASP A 22 -1.40 2.95 -12.73
C ASP A 22 -1.93 3.11 -11.33
N PHE A 23 -3.26 3.22 -11.24
CA PHE A 23 -3.96 3.35 -9.97
C PHE A 23 -4.65 2.02 -9.65
N LEU A 24 -4.69 1.71 -8.36
CA LEU A 24 -5.47 0.63 -7.78
C LEU A 24 -6.32 1.25 -6.68
N GLN A 25 -7.60 0.89 -6.63
CA GLN A 25 -8.43 1.25 -5.51
C GLN A 25 -8.01 0.41 -4.31
N LEU A 26 -7.75 1.07 -3.18
CA LEU A 26 -7.31 0.43 -1.94
C LEU A 26 -7.86 1.25 -0.77
N ASP A 27 -8.50 0.56 0.16
CA ASP A 27 -9.08 1.11 1.38
C ASP A 27 -8.63 0.20 2.53
N MET A 28 -7.70 0.69 3.35
CA MET A 28 -7.09 -0.11 4.41
C MET A 28 -8.07 -0.42 5.56
N ASN A 29 -9.19 0.31 5.66
CA ASN A 29 -10.17 0.13 6.74
C ASN A 29 -11.17 -1.02 6.46
N ASP A 30 -11.06 -1.67 5.29
CA ASP A 30 -11.95 -2.70 4.80
C ASP A 30 -11.12 -3.84 4.17
N LEU A 31 -10.91 -4.92 4.92
CA LEU A 31 -10.03 -6.01 4.53
C LEU A 31 -10.50 -6.75 3.26
N SER A 32 -11.79 -6.70 2.95
CA SER A 32 -12.32 -7.27 1.70
C SER A 32 -11.83 -6.48 0.48
N LYS A 33 -11.77 -5.14 0.59
CA LYS A 33 -11.21 -4.27 -0.45
C LYS A 33 -9.70 -4.38 -0.54
N VAL A 34 -9.01 -4.58 0.58
CA VAL A 34 -7.56 -4.89 0.60
C VAL A 34 -7.27 -6.14 -0.23
N GLN A 35 -8.02 -7.23 0.01
CA GLN A 35 -7.89 -8.47 -0.75
C GLN A 35 -8.19 -8.29 -2.23
N ALA A 36 -9.29 -7.61 -2.56
CA ALA A 36 -9.68 -7.36 -3.95
C ALA A 36 -8.61 -6.54 -4.70
N SER A 37 -8.02 -5.54 -4.03
CA SER A 37 -6.95 -4.71 -4.60
C SER A 37 -5.69 -5.53 -4.90
N ALA A 38 -5.26 -6.37 -3.95
CA ALA A 38 -4.12 -7.26 -4.15
C ALA A 38 -4.35 -8.26 -5.30
N GLN A 39 -5.55 -8.85 -5.38
CA GLN A 39 -5.91 -9.74 -6.49
C GLN A 39 -5.89 -9.00 -7.83
N GLU A 40 -6.38 -7.75 -7.87
CA GLU A 40 -6.35 -6.94 -9.09
C GLU A 40 -4.92 -6.55 -9.50
N PHE A 41 -4.02 -6.32 -8.54
CA PHE A 41 -2.60 -6.20 -8.83
C PHE A 41 -2.03 -7.47 -9.45
N LEU A 42 -2.28 -8.64 -8.86
CA LEU A 42 -1.74 -9.92 -9.33
C LEU A 42 -2.21 -10.28 -10.75
N LYS A 43 -3.44 -9.93 -11.12
CA LYS A 43 -3.95 -10.12 -12.50
C LYS A 43 -3.18 -9.33 -13.56
N ARG A 44 -2.40 -8.32 -13.16
CA ARG A 44 -1.59 -7.53 -14.10
C ARG A 44 -0.37 -8.30 -14.60
N ASP A 45 -0.03 -9.43 -13.98
CA ASP A 45 1.13 -10.25 -14.33
C ASP A 45 2.44 -9.44 -14.35
N LEU A 46 2.57 -8.56 -13.35
CA LEU A 46 3.76 -7.73 -13.14
C LEU A 46 4.49 -8.19 -11.88
N PRO A 47 5.83 -8.26 -11.89
CA PRO A 47 6.59 -8.55 -10.69
C PRO A 47 6.47 -7.43 -9.66
N LEU A 48 6.24 -7.78 -8.40
CA LEU A 48 6.30 -6.89 -7.26
C LEU A 48 7.74 -6.85 -6.73
N HIS A 49 8.50 -5.84 -7.16
CA HIS A 49 9.87 -5.64 -6.68
C HIS A 49 9.93 -4.89 -5.35
N ILE A 50 9.03 -3.91 -5.14
CA ILE A 50 9.02 -3.05 -3.95
C ILE A 50 7.57 -2.84 -3.53
N LEU A 51 7.29 -3.09 -2.24
CA LEU A 51 6.04 -2.73 -1.57
C LEU A 51 6.34 -1.70 -0.49
N VAL A 52 5.74 -0.51 -0.59
CA VAL A 52 5.89 0.55 0.41
C VAL A 52 4.59 0.67 1.22
N ASN A 53 4.57 0.09 2.41
CA ASN A 53 3.45 0.17 3.35
C ASN A 53 3.45 1.52 4.10
N ASN A 54 3.12 2.60 3.38
CA ASN A 54 3.13 3.96 3.94
C ASN A 54 1.76 4.45 4.46
N SER A 55 0.66 3.76 4.11
CA SER A 55 -0.68 4.20 4.53
C SER A 55 -0.81 4.14 6.05
N GLY A 56 -1.20 5.25 6.67
CA GLY A 56 -1.40 5.30 8.11
C GLY A 56 -2.11 6.58 8.55
N ILE A 57 -2.81 6.49 9.68
CA ILE A 57 -3.50 7.60 10.35
C ILE A 57 -3.03 7.71 11.80
N THR A 58 -3.09 8.92 12.37
CA THR A 58 -2.78 9.20 13.77
C THR A 58 -3.68 10.32 14.29
N GLY A 59 -3.90 10.39 15.60
CA GLY A 59 -4.72 11.41 16.24
C GLY A 59 -6.21 11.38 15.86
N ALA A 60 -6.68 10.26 15.29
CA ALA A 60 -8.07 10.10 14.93
C ALA A 60 -8.90 9.69 16.16
N GLU A 61 -10.18 10.06 16.18
CA GLU A 61 -11.10 9.62 17.24
C GLU A 61 -11.20 8.09 17.27
N TYR A 62 -11.37 7.53 18.46
CA TYR A 62 -11.61 6.10 18.62
C TYR A 62 -12.94 5.75 17.94
N THR A 63 -12.83 5.08 16.81
CA THR A 63 -13.95 4.59 16.04
C THR A 63 -13.62 3.20 15.55
N LYS A 64 -14.66 2.43 15.22
CA LYS A 64 -14.53 1.08 14.73
C LYS A 64 -14.97 1.00 13.28
N ASN A 65 -14.33 0.13 12.52
CA ASN A 65 -14.72 -0.17 11.15
C ASN A 65 -15.99 -1.05 11.11
N ALA A 66 -16.39 -1.48 9.91
CA ALA A 66 -17.56 -2.34 9.71
C ALA A 66 -17.45 -3.71 10.41
N ASP A 67 -16.23 -4.16 10.74
CA ASP A 67 -15.94 -5.42 11.42
C ASP A 67 -15.79 -5.26 12.95
N ASP A 68 -16.17 -4.11 13.51
CA ASP A 68 -16.06 -3.79 14.94
C ASP A 68 -14.59 -3.74 15.47
N ILE A 69 -13.62 -3.49 14.59
CA ILE A 69 -12.20 -3.33 14.93
C ILE A 69 -11.81 -1.84 14.91
N GLU A 70 -10.98 -1.42 15.86
CA GLU A 70 -10.49 -0.04 15.98
C GLU A 70 -9.78 0.43 14.71
N GLN A 71 -10.14 1.60 14.18
CA GLN A 71 -9.72 2.05 12.85
C GLN A 71 -8.20 2.23 12.70
N VAL A 72 -7.50 2.75 13.71
CA VAL A 72 -6.05 3.00 13.65
C VAL A 72 -5.31 1.66 13.58
N LEU A 73 -5.75 0.68 14.37
CA LEU A 73 -5.26 -0.69 14.34
C LEU A 73 -5.51 -1.34 12.97
N VAL A 74 -6.71 -1.21 12.41
CA VAL A 74 -7.01 -1.78 11.10
C VAL A 74 -6.16 -1.13 10.02
N ILE A 75 -6.12 0.21 9.96
CA ILE A 75 -5.45 0.93 8.87
C ILE A 75 -3.93 0.80 8.95
N ASN A 76 -3.34 1.02 10.13
CA ASN A 76 -1.89 1.10 10.26
C ASN A 76 -1.23 -0.28 10.32
N TYR A 77 -1.94 -1.29 10.82
CA TYR A 77 -1.36 -2.61 11.06
C TYR A 77 -2.04 -3.71 10.25
N LEU A 78 -3.32 -3.99 10.49
CA LEU A 78 -3.97 -5.18 9.90
C LEU A 78 -4.08 -5.10 8.38
N GLY A 79 -4.44 -3.93 7.83
CA GLY A 79 -4.56 -3.69 6.39
C GLY A 79 -3.23 -3.86 5.67
N SER A 80 -2.17 -3.23 6.18
CA SER A 80 -0.81 -3.36 5.64
C SER A 80 -0.27 -4.79 5.71
N LEU A 81 -0.50 -5.49 6.84
CA LEU A 81 -0.13 -6.89 7.02
C LEU A 81 -0.89 -7.79 6.03
N ALA A 82 -2.21 -7.61 5.92
CA ALA A 82 -3.06 -8.38 5.02
C ALA A 82 -2.68 -8.16 3.55
N TYR A 83 -2.46 -6.91 3.13
CA TYR A 83 -2.06 -6.60 1.75
C TYR A 83 -0.75 -7.29 1.38
N THR A 84 0.24 -7.24 2.28
CA THR A 84 1.53 -7.93 2.10
C THR A 84 1.31 -9.43 1.92
N GLY A 85 0.47 -10.04 2.76
CA GLY A 85 0.11 -11.45 2.64
C GLY A 85 -0.55 -11.80 1.31
N PHE A 86 -1.58 -11.06 0.89
CA PHE A 86 -2.29 -11.31 -0.36
C PHE A 86 -1.43 -11.08 -1.61
N ALA A 87 -0.59 -10.04 -1.62
CA ALA A 87 0.26 -9.70 -2.75
C ALA A 87 1.56 -10.52 -2.83
N SER A 88 1.87 -11.31 -1.79
CA SER A 88 3.14 -12.05 -1.66
C SER A 88 3.46 -12.97 -2.84
N SER A 89 2.43 -13.56 -3.47
CA SER A 89 2.60 -14.41 -4.65
C SER A 89 3.14 -13.67 -5.89
N GLY A 90 3.06 -12.34 -5.91
CA GLY A 90 3.62 -11.50 -6.96
C GLY A 90 5.05 -11.04 -6.67
N ILE A 91 5.61 -11.35 -5.50
CA ILE A 91 6.98 -10.96 -5.15
C ILE A 91 7.96 -11.60 -6.14
N ASP A 92 8.82 -10.78 -6.72
CA ASP A 92 9.88 -11.27 -7.59
C ASP A 92 10.75 -12.30 -6.86
N SER A 93 11.01 -13.43 -7.53
CA SER A 93 11.83 -14.55 -7.07
C SER A 93 13.28 -14.19 -6.72
N ASN A 94 13.72 -12.97 -7.02
CA ASN A 94 15.01 -12.41 -6.61
C ASN A 94 14.84 -11.39 -5.47
N PRO A 95 14.64 -11.84 -4.21
CA PRO A 95 14.32 -10.96 -3.09
C PRO A 95 15.54 -10.09 -2.73
N MET A 96 15.41 -8.78 -2.89
CA MET A 96 16.16 -7.85 -2.05
C MET A 96 15.43 -7.84 -0.69
N MET A 97 16.18 -8.12 0.38
CA MET A 97 15.65 -8.38 1.73
C MET A 97 14.54 -7.40 2.14
N ALA A 98 13.48 -7.92 2.75
CA ALA A 98 12.47 -7.10 3.41
C ALA A 98 13.12 -6.39 4.61
N GLU A 99 13.53 -5.14 4.43
CA GLU A 99 13.97 -4.28 5.54
C GLU A 99 12.73 -3.71 6.23
N SER A 100 12.60 -3.98 7.53
CA SER A 100 11.52 -3.43 8.34
C SER A 100 11.91 -2.03 8.83
N SER A 101 10.99 -1.08 8.79
CA SER A 101 11.23 0.26 9.37
C SER A 101 11.40 0.24 10.90
N LEU A 102 11.18 -0.91 11.55
CA LEU A 102 11.42 -1.11 12.99
C LEU A 102 12.91 -1.25 13.31
N ASP A 103 13.75 -1.57 12.32
CA ASP A 103 15.21 -1.69 12.50
C ASP A 103 15.95 -0.32 12.48
N MET A 104 15.23 0.78 12.29
CA MET A 104 15.78 2.15 12.20
C MET A 104 15.49 3.06 13.40
N LEU A 105 14.88 2.55 14.48
CA LEU A 105 14.72 3.34 15.71
C LEU A 105 15.75 2.90 16.76
N PRO A 106 16.70 3.76 17.17
CA PRO A 106 17.49 3.48 18.36
C PRO A 106 16.54 3.40 19.55
N PHE A 107 16.62 2.29 20.29
CA PHE A 107 16.07 2.21 21.63
C PHE A 107 16.91 3.14 22.53
N GLU A 108 16.42 4.36 22.74
CA GLU A 108 16.77 5.19 23.91
C GLU A 108 15.55 5.30 24.82
#